data_AF-A0A2T3KKY7-F1
#
_entry.id   AF-A0A2T3KKY7-F1
#
_cell.length_a   1.000
_cell.length_b   1.000
_cell.length_c   1.000
_cell.angle_alpha   90.00
_cell.angle_beta   90.00
_cell.angle_gamma   90.00
#
_symmetry.space_group_name_H-M   'P 1'
#
loop_
_entity.id
_entity.type
_entity.pdbx_description
1 polymer ?
#
loop_
_entity_poly.entity_id
_entity_poly.type
_entity_poly.pdbx_seq_one_letter_code
_entity_poly.pdbx_strand_id
1 'polypeptide(L)'
;MNNESNVKYRLIKDDGFITVLVEDGGVASIEQCEDEPEIRGDDTRSFTEYFQSRLDFSDPECDPDNIFEYVGQGEMYRNDFTEAEIDTPERIQDALSWLVIGKHKFIRDDSIFPQIK
;
A
#
# COMPACT_ATOMS: atom_id res chain seq x y z
N MET A 1 5.65 -29.16 9.60
CA MET A 1 6.38 -27.92 9.92
C MET A 1 6.01 -26.94 8.84
N ASN A 2 5.18 -25.95 9.16
CA ASN A 2 4.86 -24.89 8.19
C ASN A 2 6.09 -24.00 8.10
N ASN A 3 6.77 -23.97 6.95
CA ASN A 3 7.79 -22.98 6.69
C ASN A 3 7.09 -21.63 6.55
N GLU A 4 7.20 -20.82 7.59
CA GLU A 4 6.86 -19.39 7.51
C GLU A 4 7.92 -18.74 6.62
N SER A 5 7.53 -18.21 5.47
CA SER A 5 8.45 -17.46 4.61
C SER A 5 8.55 -16.02 5.10
N ASN A 6 9.75 -15.46 4.99
CA ASN A 6 9.94 -14.03 5.21
C ASN A 6 9.53 -13.29 3.94
N VAL A 7 8.85 -12.16 4.10
CA VAL A 7 8.50 -11.25 3.02
C VAL A 7 9.00 -9.86 3.36
N LYS A 8 9.74 -9.25 2.45
CA LYS A 8 10.25 -7.90 2.64
C LYS A 8 9.23 -6.86 2.17
N TYR A 9 9.18 -5.75 2.88
CA TYR A 9 8.38 -4.59 2.49
C TYR A 9 9.10 -3.27 2.73
N ARG A 10 8.69 -2.23 2.02
CA ARG A 10 9.14 -0.86 2.20
C ARG A 10 7.95 0.06 2.41
N LEU A 11 8.16 1.10 3.21
CA LEU A 11 7.21 2.19 3.39
C LEU A 11 7.81 3.47 2.81
N ILE A 12 7.06 4.13 1.94
CA ILE A 12 7.36 5.50 1.48
C ILE A 12 6.29 6.38 2.10
N LYS A 13 6.71 7.47 2.76
CA LYS A 13 5.82 8.35 3.51
C LYS A 13 5.92 9.75 2.93
N ASP A 14 4.78 10.31 2.61
CA ASP A 14 4.59 11.71 2.26
C ASP A 14 3.52 12.31 3.18
N ASP A 15 3.30 13.62 3.10
CA ASP A 15 2.32 14.31 3.95
C ASP A 15 0.90 13.78 3.67
N GLY A 16 0.29 13.11 4.66
CA GLY A 16 -1.04 12.52 4.54
C GLY A 16 -1.10 11.21 3.72
N PHE A 17 0.03 10.64 3.31
CA PHE A 17 0.09 9.53 2.36
C PHE A 17 1.19 8.50 2.71
N ILE A 18 0.87 7.21 2.66
CA ILE A 18 1.85 6.13 2.82
C ILE A 18 1.71 5.13 1.69
N THR A 19 2.77 4.92 0.92
CA THR A 19 2.88 3.78 0.00
C THR A 19 3.47 2.59 0.72
N VAL A 20 2.78 1.45 0.66
CA VAL A 20 3.26 0.15 1.10
C VAL A 20 3.69 -0.65 -0.11
N LEU A 21 4.97 -1.02 -0.17
CA LEU A 21 5.55 -1.82 -1.25
C LEU A 21 6.01 -3.18 -0.72
N VAL A 22 5.72 -4.25 -1.45
CA VAL A 22 6.20 -5.61 -1.14
C VAL A 22 7.20 -6.05 -2.20
N GLU A 23 8.20 -6.86 -1.84
CA GLU A 23 9.30 -7.26 -2.74
C GLU A 23 8.86 -7.95 -4.05
N ASP A 24 7.63 -8.46 -4.13
CA ASP A 24 7.05 -9.05 -5.33
C ASP A 24 6.34 -8.03 -6.24
N GLY A 25 6.44 -6.74 -5.94
CA GLY A 25 5.81 -5.65 -6.70
C GLY A 25 4.42 -5.25 -6.20
N GLY A 26 3.93 -5.82 -5.09
CA GLY A 26 2.66 -5.40 -4.48
C GLY A 26 2.67 -3.95 -4.02
N VAL A 27 1.57 -3.23 -4.27
CA VAL A 27 1.39 -1.82 -3.90
C VAL A 27 0.06 -1.62 -3.21
N ALA A 28 0.07 -0.85 -2.11
CA ALA A 28 -1.13 -0.26 -1.51
C ALA A 28 -0.83 1.20 -1.12
N SER A 29 -1.83 2.07 -1.18
CA SER A 29 -1.77 3.43 -0.63
C SER A 29 -2.62 3.52 0.63
N ILE A 30 -2.14 4.24 1.64
CA ILE A 30 -2.89 4.56 2.86
C ILE A 30 -2.94 6.08 2.97
N GLU A 31 -4.13 6.65 3.01
CA GLU A 31 -4.35 8.07 2.79
C GLU A 31 -5.30 8.66 3.83
N GLN A 32 -5.03 9.88 4.25
CA GLN A 32 -6.00 10.67 5.02
C GLN A 32 -7.04 11.26 4.08
N CYS A 33 -8.29 11.33 4.53
CA CYS A 33 -9.27 12.11 3.81
C CYS A 33 -8.99 13.61 3.99
N GLU A 34 -8.87 14.34 2.89
CA GLU A 34 -8.69 15.80 2.92
C GLU A 34 -9.94 16.54 3.40
N ASP A 35 -11.12 16.03 3.01
CA ASP A 35 -12.41 16.61 3.36
C ASP A 35 -12.93 16.10 4.72
N GLU A 36 -13.41 17.04 5.53
CA GLU A 36 -14.09 16.75 6.80
C GLU A 36 -15.34 15.87 6.59
N PRO A 37 -15.62 14.92 7.49
CA PRO A 37 -16.78 14.02 7.43
C PRO A 37 -18.11 14.71 7.14
N GLU A 38 -18.33 15.90 7.70
CA GLU A 38 -19.56 16.68 7.53
C GLU A 38 -19.77 17.17 6.09
N ILE A 39 -18.69 17.36 5.32
CA ILE A 39 -18.73 17.78 3.91
C ILE A 39 -19.05 16.59 3.01
N ARG A 40 -18.44 15.45 3.28
CA ARG A 40 -18.62 14.21 2.49
C ARG A 40 -19.91 13.46 2.79
N GLY A 41 -20.45 13.62 4.00
CA GLY A 41 -21.65 12.92 4.43
C GLY A 41 -21.41 11.48 4.90
N ASP A 42 -20.17 11.14 5.24
CA ASP A 42 -19.78 9.85 5.81
C ASP A 42 -18.65 10.04 6.86
N ASP A 43 -18.46 9.07 7.76
CA ASP A 43 -17.53 9.17 8.90
C ASP A 43 -16.10 8.70 8.62
N THR A 44 -15.78 8.36 7.37
CA THR A 44 -14.43 7.95 6.97
C THR A 44 -13.45 9.11 7.12
N ARG A 45 -12.30 8.83 7.71
CA ARG A 45 -11.21 9.79 7.93
C ARG A 45 -9.89 9.36 7.31
N SER A 46 -9.75 8.07 6.99
CA SER A 46 -8.66 7.54 6.18
C SER A 46 -9.14 6.34 5.38
N PHE A 47 -8.41 5.97 4.35
CA PHE A 47 -8.68 4.79 3.55
C PHE A 47 -7.39 4.13 3.10
N THR A 48 -7.48 2.85 2.77
CA THR A 48 -6.42 2.12 2.07
C THR A 48 -6.93 1.72 0.69
N GLU A 49 -6.18 2.01 -0.36
CA GLU A 49 -6.38 1.47 -1.69
C GLU A 49 -5.40 0.33 -1.95
N TYR A 50 -5.90 -0.79 -2.44
CA TYR A 50 -5.12 -1.98 -2.71
C TYR A 50 -5.20 -2.30 -4.20
N PHE A 51 -4.04 -2.45 -4.82
CA PHE A 51 -3.94 -2.66 -6.25
C PHE A 51 -3.66 -4.13 -6.54
N GLN A 52 -4.46 -4.75 -7.42
CA GLN A 52 -4.26 -6.15 -7.78
C GLN A 52 -3.02 -6.35 -8.67
N SER A 53 -2.73 -5.37 -9.53
CA SER A 53 -1.55 -5.37 -10.38
C SER A 53 -0.27 -5.24 -9.56
N ARG A 54 0.81 -5.85 -10.06
CA ARG A 54 2.14 -5.80 -9.46
C ARG A 54 3.05 -4.93 -10.31
N LEU A 55 3.95 -4.19 -9.68
CA LEU A 55 5.01 -3.48 -10.37
C LEU A 55 5.92 -4.47 -11.10
N ASP A 56 6.19 -4.19 -12.36
CA ASP A 56 7.15 -4.92 -13.18
C ASP A 56 8.03 -3.94 -13.94
N PHE A 57 9.19 -3.60 -13.38
CA PHE A 57 10.15 -2.70 -14.04
C PHE A 57 10.85 -3.32 -15.28
N SER A 58 10.51 -4.56 -15.66
CA SER A 58 10.87 -5.09 -16.97
C SER A 58 9.88 -4.65 -18.06
N ASP A 59 8.69 -4.19 -17.67
CA ASP A 59 7.71 -3.55 -18.53
C ASP A 59 8.14 -2.09 -18.81
N PRO A 60 8.28 -1.68 -20.09
CA PRO A 60 8.64 -0.31 -20.44
C PRO A 60 7.61 0.75 -20.04
N GLU A 61 6.37 0.36 -19.71
CA GLU A 61 5.33 1.28 -19.23
C GLU A 61 5.40 1.52 -17.72
N CYS A 62 6.11 0.68 -16.97
CA CYS A 62 6.30 0.80 -15.52
C CYS A 62 7.48 1.74 -15.21
N ASP A 63 7.16 2.96 -14.78
CA ASP A 63 8.12 4.00 -14.42
C ASP A 63 8.02 4.33 -12.92
N PRO A 64 9.13 4.67 -12.23
CA PRO A 64 9.09 5.03 -10.82
C PRO A 64 8.20 6.24 -10.51
N ASP A 65 7.98 7.11 -11.49
CA ASP A 65 7.17 8.32 -11.36
C ASP A 65 5.68 8.08 -11.71
N ASN A 66 5.30 6.88 -12.17
CA ASN A 66 3.91 6.55 -12.60
C ASN A 66 3.32 5.30 -11.93
N ILE A 67 3.84 4.91 -10.76
CA ILE A 67 3.53 3.60 -10.18
C ILE A 67 2.03 3.38 -9.96
N PHE A 68 1.28 4.41 -9.56
CA PHE A 68 -0.16 4.32 -9.28
C PHE A 68 -0.97 4.23 -10.56
N GLU A 69 -0.59 4.97 -11.60
CA GLU A 69 -1.18 4.86 -12.93
C GLU A 69 -0.95 3.46 -13.50
N TYR A 70 0.25 2.90 -13.32
CA TYR A 70 0.60 1.57 -13.81
C TYR A 70 -0.22 0.48 -13.11
N VAL A 71 -0.21 0.44 -11.78
CA VAL A 71 -0.96 -0.58 -11.02
C VAL A 71 -2.47 -0.36 -11.05
N GLY A 72 -2.91 0.90 -11.21
CA GLY A 72 -4.30 1.30 -11.35
C GLY A 72 -4.95 0.93 -12.69
N GLN A 73 -4.19 0.45 -13.68
CA GLN A 73 -4.76 -0.17 -14.88
C GLN A 73 -5.53 -1.47 -14.55
N GLY A 74 -5.25 -2.09 -13.40
CA GLY A 74 -5.94 -3.27 -12.90
C GLY A 74 -7.18 -2.94 -12.07
N GLU A 75 -7.70 -3.96 -11.39
CA GLU A 75 -8.73 -3.75 -10.37
C GLU A 75 -8.12 -3.20 -9.08
N MET A 76 -8.89 -2.33 -8.43
CA MET A 76 -8.55 -1.73 -7.14
C MET A 76 -9.65 -2.04 -6.15
N TYR A 77 -9.25 -2.38 -4.92
CA TYR A 77 -10.14 -2.43 -3.78
C TYR A 77 -9.86 -1.25 -2.86
N ARG A 78 -10.88 -0.78 -2.13
CA ARG A 78 -10.75 0.29 -1.15
C ARG A 78 -11.37 -0.15 0.16
N ASN A 79 -10.67 0.14 1.26
CA ASN A 79 -11.17 -0.06 2.61
C ASN A 79 -11.18 1.28 3.35
N ASP A 80 -12.34 1.64 3.86
CA ASP A 80 -12.57 2.90 4.54
C ASP A 80 -12.46 2.73 6.07
N PHE A 81 -11.91 3.74 6.73
CA PHE A 81 -11.74 3.74 8.17
C PHE A 81 -12.12 5.06 8.82
N THR A 82 -12.65 4.99 10.03
CA THR A 82 -13.15 6.15 10.76
C THR A 82 -12.06 6.88 11.56
N GLU A 83 -10.88 6.28 11.73
CA GLU A 83 -9.71 6.92 12.33
C GLU A 83 -8.89 7.66 11.27
N ALA A 84 -8.38 8.85 11.60
CA ALA A 84 -7.54 9.66 10.71
C ALA A 84 -6.06 9.23 10.72
N GLU A 85 -5.61 8.52 11.74
CA GLU A 85 -4.20 8.13 11.85
C GLU A 85 -3.88 7.02 10.83
N ILE A 86 -2.92 7.30 9.94
CA ILE A 86 -2.53 6.39 8.85
C ILE A 86 -1.25 5.62 9.14
N ASP A 87 -0.34 6.19 9.95
CA ASP A 87 0.96 5.59 10.27
C ASP A 87 0.89 4.67 11.51
N THR A 88 -0.10 3.79 11.54
CA THR A 88 -0.26 2.82 12.62
C THR A 88 0.19 1.42 12.20
N PRO A 89 0.70 0.60 13.13
CA PRO A 89 1.01 -0.81 12.86
C PRO A 89 -0.17 -1.58 12.28
N GLU A 90 -1.40 -1.27 12.72
CA GLU A 90 -2.63 -1.90 12.25
C GLU A 90 -2.90 -1.59 10.78
N ARG A 91 -2.73 -0.33 10.36
CA ARG A 91 -2.90 0.11 8.95
C ARG A 91 -1.88 -0.54 8.03
N ILE A 92 -0.62 -0.56 8.45
CA ILE A 92 0.46 -1.20 7.69
C ILE A 92 0.23 -2.71 7.61
N GLN A 93 -0.16 -3.34 8.72
CA GLN A 93 -0.42 -4.79 8.75
C GLN A 93 -1.63 -5.17 7.88
N ASP A 94 -2.68 -4.36 7.86
CA ASP A 94 -3.85 -4.55 7.00
C ASP A 94 -3.45 -4.54 5.50
N ALA A 95 -2.70 -3.53 5.06
CA ALA A 95 -2.16 -3.46 3.70
C ALA A 95 -1.29 -4.69 3.35
N LEU A 96 -0.36 -5.07 4.23
CA LEU A 96 0.52 -6.23 4.02
C LEU A 96 -0.24 -7.55 3.95
N SER A 97 -1.30 -7.70 4.76
CA SER A 97 -2.11 -8.92 4.80
C SER A 97 -2.98 -9.08 3.56
N TRP A 98 -3.40 -7.95 2.96
CA TRP A 98 -4.09 -7.95 1.68
C TRP A 98 -3.14 -8.30 0.53
N LEU A 99 -1.94 -7.69 0.51
CA LEU A 99 -0.96 -7.87 -0.56
C LEU A 99 -0.36 -9.28 -0.59
N VAL A 100 -0.28 -9.96 0.55
CA VAL A 100 0.42 -11.24 0.68
C VAL A 100 -0.46 -12.25 1.42
N ILE A 101 -1.04 -13.17 0.66
CA ILE A 101 -1.94 -14.20 1.20
C ILE A 101 -1.14 -15.32 1.87
N GLY A 102 -1.39 -15.53 3.16
CA GLY A 102 -0.82 -16.65 3.91
C GLY A 102 -0.19 -16.21 5.23
N LYS A 103 0.61 -17.09 5.82
CA LYS A 103 1.37 -16.79 7.04
C LYS A 103 2.80 -16.45 6.67
N HIS A 104 3.17 -15.20 6.89
CA HIS A 104 4.46 -14.64 6.55
C HIS A 104 4.98 -13.78 7.69
N LYS A 105 6.31 -13.75 7.80
CA LYS A 105 6.99 -12.76 8.63
C LYS A 105 7.38 -11.57 7.76
N PHE A 106 6.81 -10.41 8.04
CA PHE A 106 7.15 -9.19 7.33
C PHE A 106 8.42 -8.56 7.89
N ILE A 107 9.36 -8.21 7.00
CA ILE A 107 10.64 -7.59 7.33
C ILE A 107 10.73 -6.27 6.58
N ARG A 108 10.85 -5.16 7.32
CA ARG A 108 11.06 -3.87 6.68
C ARG A 108 12.45 -3.82 6.03
N ASP A 109 12.50 -3.47 4.76
CA ASP A 109 13.71 -3.31 3.97
C ASP A 109 13.52 -2.12 3.01
N ASP A 110 14.03 -0.96 3.42
CA ASP A 110 13.88 0.29 2.65
C ASP A 110 14.73 0.30 1.36
N SER A 111 15.47 -0.79 1.05
CA SER A 111 16.19 -0.96 -0.22
C SER A 111 15.36 -1.57 -1.34
N ILE A 112 14.12 -2.00 -1.07
CA ILE A 112 13.20 -2.49 -2.11
C ILE A 112 12.79 -1.33 -3.03
N PHE A 113 12.83 -1.58 -4.34
CA PHE A 113 12.52 -0.59 -5.40
C PHE A 113 13.17 0.79 -5.14
N PRO A 114 14.51 0.87 -5.04
CA PRO A 114 15.20 2.09 -4.62
C PRO A 114 15.00 3.29 -5.57
N GLN A 115 14.51 3.03 -6.77
CA GLN A 115 14.15 4.04 -7.76
C GLN A 115 12.85 4.81 -7.43
N ILE A 116 11.94 4.22 -6.64
CA ILE A 116 10.72 4.88 -6.17
C ILE A 116 11.06 5.75 -4.96
N LYS A 117 10.59 7.01 -4.97
CA LYS A 117 10.91 8.02 -3.96
C LYS A 117 9.72 8.40 -3.12
#